data_AF-A0A659Q9K4-F1
#
_entry.id   AF-A0A659Q9K4-F1
#
_cell.length_a   1.000
_cell.length_b   1.000
_cell.length_c   1.000
_cell.angle_alpha   90.00
_cell.angle_beta   90.00
_cell.angle_gamma   90.00
#
_symmetry.space_group_name_H-M   'P 1'
#
loop_
_entity.id
_entity.type
_entity.pdbx_description
1 polymer ?
#
loop_
_entity_poly.entity_id
_entity_poly.type
_entity_poly.pdbx_seq_one_letter_code
_entity_poly.pdbx_strand_id
1 'polypeptide(L)'
;ANERGAATDVCLTSDGSAPLYGAEELKTVVADPSYRNDWGFYDDTVLDEAWKKFEALSRSGQRFSLFTLTVDTHHPDGFISRTCNRKRYDYDGKPNQSFSAVSCSQENIAEFINKIKASPWFKDTVIVVSSDHLAMNNTAWKYLNKQDRNNLFFILRGDKPQQETLAVKRNTMDNGATVLDILGGDNFIGLGRSSLSGQSLSEVFLNVKEKVLAMKPDIIRLWNFPKEIKDFTVDRDKNMIAFSGSHFRLPLLLRVSDKRVEPLPESEYSAPLRFQLADFAPRDNFVWIDRCYKMAQLWAPALALSTDWCVSQGQLGGQQTVQHVDKAQWQGKTAFKDTMIDMERYKGNVDTLKIVDNDIRYKADSFIFNVAGAPEEVKQFSGISRPESWGRWSNAQLGDEVKIEYKAPLPKKFDLVITAKAFGDNANRPIPVRVGNEEQTLVLGHDVSTITLHFNNPTDANTLVIAPPAPVSTNEGNILGHSPRKLGIGMVEIKVVNVEG
;
A
#
# COMPACT_ATOMS: atom_id res chain seq x y z
N ALA A 1 -7.56 11.41 -5.76
CA ALA A 1 -6.78 10.43 -4.96
C ALA A 1 -5.42 10.15 -5.62
N ASN A 2 -4.46 9.55 -4.92
CA ASN A 2 -3.21 9.07 -5.52
C ASN A 2 -3.46 7.77 -6.31
N GLU A 3 -2.94 7.65 -7.55
CA GLU A 3 -3.26 6.56 -8.49
C GLU A 3 -2.85 5.17 -7.99
N ARG A 4 -1.85 5.11 -7.09
CA ARG A 4 -1.35 3.86 -6.51
C ARG A 4 -2.27 3.25 -5.46
N GLY A 5 -3.23 4.02 -4.94
CA GLY A 5 -4.24 3.51 -4.02
C GLY A 5 -5.06 2.38 -4.66
N ALA A 6 -5.15 1.24 -3.97
CA ALA A 6 -5.89 0.05 -4.42
C ALA A 6 -5.51 -0.48 -5.82
N ALA A 7 -4.28 -0.21 -6.31
CA ALA A 7 -3.81 -0.58 -7.65
C ALA A 7 -4.69 -0.03 -8.79
N THR A 8 -5.28 1.16 -8.57
CA THR A 8 -6.17 1.83 -9.53
C THR A 8 -5.45 2.14 -10.85
N ASP A 9 -4.17 2.54 -10.78
CA ASP A 9 -3.29 2.74 -11.93
C ASP A 9 -3.16 1.48 -12.81
N VAL A 10 -2.87 0.34 -12.20
CA VAL A 10 -2.69 -0.93 -12.91
C VAL A 10 -3.99 -1.38 -13.56
N CYS A 11 -5.11 -1.25 -12.86
CA CYS A 11 -6.44 -1.64 -13.35
C CYS A 11 -6.92 -0.76 -14.52
N LEU A 12 -6.78 0.56 -14.40
CA LEU A 12 -7.30 1.48 -15.42
C LEU A 12 -6.41 1.53 -16.67
N THR A 13 -5.09 1.36 -16.53
CA THR A 13 -4.18 1.32 -17.67
C THR A 13 -4.24 0.01 -18.46
N SER A 14 -4.58 -1.12 -17.81
CA SER A 14 -4.81 -2.39 -18.51
C SER A 14 -6.08 -2.41 -19.36
N ASP A 15 -7.08 -1.61 -18.98
CA ASP A 15 -8.40 -1.56 -19.62
C ASP A 15 -8.47 -0.55 -20.79
N GLY A 16 -7.33 0.04 -21.18
CA GLY A 16 -7.23 0.98 -22.30
C GLY A 16 -7.87 2.34 -22.04
N SER A 17 -8.08 2.72 -20.77
CA SER A 17 -8.65 4.01 -20.42
C SER A 17 -7.67 5.17 -20.71
N ALA A 18 -8.26 6.34 -21.01
CA ALA A 18 -7.61 7.59 -21.37
C ALA A 18 -6.68 8.12 -20.23
N PRO A 19 -5.95 9.24 -20.39
CA PRO A 19 -4.92 9.64 -19.41
C PRO A 19 -5.49 9.77 -17.99
N LEU A 20 -4.83 9.08 -17.05
CA LEU A 20 -5.10 9.13 -15.61
C LEU A 20 -4.43 10.38 -15.01
N TYR A 21 -5.10 10.99 -14.03
CA TYR A 21 -4.59 12.16 -13.31
C TYR A 21 -4.79 11.95 -11.80
N GLY A 22 -3.81 11.36 -11.13
CA GLY A 22 -3.81 11.28 -9.68
C GLY A 22 -2.92 12.32 -9.05
N ALA A 23 -2.61 12.07 -7.77
CA ALA A 23 -1.96 13.06 -6.93
C ALA A 23 -0.58 13.51 -7.43
N GLU A 24 0.17 12.67 -8.15
CA GLU A 24 1.49 13.03 -8.68
C GLU A 24 1.37 13.90 -9.96
N GLU A 25 0.51 13.48 -10.87
CA GLU A 25 0.20 14.17 -12.12
C GLU A 25 -0.40 15.56 -11.83
N LEU A 26 -1.32 15.61 -10.87
CA LEU A 26 -1.96 16.83 -10.41
C LEU A 26 -0.98 17.82 -9.76
N LYS A 27 0.18 17.38 -9.21
CA LYS A 27 1.17 18.30 -8.56
C LYS A 27 1.55 19.47 -9.45
N THR A 28 1.63 19.23 -10.76
CA THR A 28 2.19 20.18 -11.73
C THR A 28 1.16 21.13 -12.32
N VAL A 29 -0.14 20.86 -12.11
CA VAL A 29 -1.24 21.60 -12.74
C VAL A 29 -2.11 22.36 -11.74
N VAL A 30 -2.19 21.90 -10.49
CA VAL A 30 -2.96 22.60 -9.46
C VAL A 30 -2.31 23.92 -9.05
N ALA A 31 -3.13 24.86 -8.58
CA ALA A 31 -2.65 26.16 -8.12
C ALA A 31 -1.78 26.08 -6.84
N ASP A 32 -2.08 25.15 -5.95
CA ASP A 32 -1.35 24.97 -4.68
C ASP A 32 -0.98 23.49 -4.49
N PRO A 33 0.23 23.07 -4.91
CA PRO A 33 0.67 21.69 -4.78
C PRO A 33 0.82 21.23 -3.33
N SER A 34 0.87 22.14 -2.35
CA SER A 34 1.02 21.83 -0.93
C SER A 34 -0.30 21.59 -0.22
N TYR A 35 -1.42 22.03 -0.80
CA TYR A 35 -2.75 21.90 -0.23
C TYR A 35 -3.29 20.47 -0.38
N ARG A 36 -2.91 19.59 0.55
CA ARG A 36 -3.22 18.16 0.56
C ARG A 36 -3.49 17.63 1.96
N ASN A 37 -4.18 16.50 2.02
CA ASN A 37 -4.33 15.66 3.19
C ASN A 37 -3.61 14.31 2.99
N ASP A 38 -3.73 13.40 3.96
CA ASP A 38 -3.06 12.09 3.98
C ASP A 38 -3.44 11.18 2.79
N TRP A 39 -4.54 11.48 2.09
CA TRP A 39 -5.09 10.69 0.99
C TRP A 39 -4.96 11.37 -0.39
N GLY A 40 -4.49 12.62 -0.43
CA GLY A 40 -4.24 13.37 -1.66
C GLY A 40 -4.75 14.81 -1.61
N PHE A 41 -5.17 15.31 -2.77
CA PHE A 41 -5.77 16.64 -2.88
C PHE A 41 -7.18 16.67 -2.30
N TYR A 42 -7.53 17.81 -1.71
CA TYR A 42 -8.87 18.10 -1.22
C TYR A 42 -9.90 18.08 -2.35
N ASP A 43 -11.16 17.78 -2.02
CA ASP A 43 -12.23 17.61 -3.00
C ASP A 43 -12.49 18.90 -3.80
N ASP A 44 -12.33 20.07 -3.17
CA ASP A 44 -12.45 21.38 -3.84
C ASP A 44 -11.47 21.52 -5.01
N THR A 45 -10.23 21.08 -4.82
CA THR A 45 -9.14 21.13 -5.80
C THR A 45 -9.37 20.10 -6.89
N VAL A 46 -9.74 18.87 -6.52
CA VAL A 46 -10.01 17.80 -7.48
C VAL A 46 -11.20 18.15 -8.38
N LEU A 47 -12.28 18.70 -7.82
CA LEU A 47 -13.47 19.04 -8.59
C LEU A 47 -13.29 20.31 -9.45
N ASP A 48 -12.42 21.24 -9.06
CA ASP A 48 -12.01 22.36 -9.92
C ASP A 48 -11.22 21.87 -11.16
N GLU A 49 -10.28 20.95 -10.98
CA GLU A 49 -9.55 20.33 -12.09
C GLU A 49 -10.46 19.46 -12.97
N ALA A 50 -11.40 18.73 -12.36
CA ALA A 50 -12.42 17.97 -13.09
C ALA A 50 -13.30 18.89 -13.95
N TRP A 51 -13.64 20.08 -13.45
CA TRP A 51 -14.39 21.09 -14.21
C TRP A 51 -13.59 21.58 -15.43
N LYS A 52 -12.32 21.96 -15.25
CA LYS A 52 -11.44 22.37 -16.36
C LYS A 52 -11.33 21.26 -17.41
N LYS A 53 -11.20 20.01 -16.97
CA LYS A 53 -11.13 18.86 -17.87
C LYS A 53 -12.43 18.61 -18.61
N PHE A 54 -13.57 18.68 -17.91
CA PHE A 54 -14.90 18.59 -18.52
C PHE A 54 -15.09 19.67 -19.60
N GLU A 55 -14.73 20.92 -19.31
CA GLU A 55 -14.84 22.02 -20.28
C GLU A 55 -13.97 21.76 -21.51
N ALA A 56 -12.71 21.37 -21.32
CA ALA A 56 -11.79 21.08 -22.43
C ALA A 56 -12.29 19.91 -23.31
N LEU A 57 -12.76 18.82 -22.69
CA LEU A 57 -13.29 17.66 -23.40
C LEU A 57 -14.58 18.02 -24.16
N SER A 58 -15.49 18.75 -23.52
CA SER A 58 -16.74 19.22 -24.14
C SER A 58 -16.49 20.15 -25.34
N ARG A 59 -15.48 21.01 -25.28
CA ARG A 59 -15.06 21.87 -26.41
C ARG A 59 -14.49 21.11 -27.60
N SER A 60 -13.95 19.91 -27.38
CA SER A 60 -13.40 19.09 -28.48
C SER A 60 -14.46 18.55 -29.44
N GLY A 61 -15.72 18.51 -29.01
CA GLY A 61 -16.84 17.92 -29.76
C GLY A 61 -16.80 16.39 -29.85
N GLN A 62 -15.82 15.72 -29.23
CA GLN A 62 -15.74 14.26 -29.18
C GLN A 62 -16.52 13.72 -27.97
N ARG A 63 -17.06 12.50 -28.11
CA ARG A 63 -17.66 11.78 -26.98
C ARG A 63 -16.57 11.40 -25.99
N PHE A 64 -16.83 11.59 -24.70
CA PHE A 64 -15.90 11.26 -23.64
C PHE A 64 -16.62 10.66 -22.43
N SER A 65 -15.87 9.95 -21.61
CA SER A 65 -16.22 9.62 -20.24
C SER A 65 -15.21 10.30 -19.32
N LEU A 66 -15.70 10.97 -18.27
CA LEU A 66 -14.87 11.57 -17.23
C LEU A 66 -15.26 10.95 -15.90
N PHE A 67 -14.30 10.30 -15.26
CA PHE A 67 -14.45 9.72 -13.93
C PHE A 67 -13.68 10.57 -12.92
N THR A 68 -14.29 10.85 -11.78
CA THR A 68 -13.69 11.65 -10.72
C THR A 68 -13.98 11.01 -9.38
N LEU A 69 -12.95 10.88 -8.55
CA LEU A 69 -13.02 10.26 -7.23
C LEU A 69 -12.69 11.31 -6.17
N THR A 70 -13.67 11.59 -5.31
CA THR A 70 -13.50 12.39 -4.09
C THR A 70 -12.85 11.56 -2.99
N VAL A 71 -12.17 12.22 -2.04
CA VAL A 71 -11.43 11.54 -0.97
C VAL A 71 -11.50 12.25 0.38
N ASP A 72 -12.07 13.46 0.48
CA ASP A 72 -12.14 14.18 1.75
C ASP A 72 -12.97 13.44 2.81
N THR A 73 -13.89 12.56 2.42
CA THR A 73 -14.69 11.77 3.38
C THR A 73 -13.99 10.51 3.90
N HIS A 74 -12.70 10.34 3.61
CA HIS A 74 -11.96 9.13 3.98
C HIS A 74 -11.66 9.04 5.47
N HIS A 75 -11.48 7.81 5.97
CA HIS A 75 -11.14 7.54 7.37
C HIS A 75 -9.78 8.18 7.77
N PRO A 76 -9.54 8.51 9.05
CA PRO A 76 -10.38 8.19 10.22
C PRO A 76 -11.64 9.05 10.36
N ASP A 77 -11.57 10.35 10.11
CA ASP A 77 -12.69 11.28 10.39
C ASP A 77 -13.02 12.25 9.26
N GLY A 78 -12.35 12.12 8.12
CA GLY A 78 -12.48 13.02 6.98
C GLY A 78 -11.77 14.36 7.17
N PHE A 79 -11.73 15.10 6.07
CA PHE A 79 -11.04 16.36 5.87
C PHE A 79 -12.05 17.40 5.36
N ILE A 80 -11.81 18.65 5.70
CA ILE A 80 -12.73 19.75 5.37
C ILE A 80 -11.99 20.69 4.41
N SER A 81 -12.45 20.73 3.16
CA SER A 81 -11.97 21.67 2.14
C SER A 81 -12.10 23.13 2.61
N ARG A 82 -11.17 24.00 2.18
CA ARG A 82 -11.08 25.39 2.63
C ARG A 82 -12.22 26.25 2.11
N THR A 83 -12.80 25.88 0.98
CA THR A 83 -13.88 26.59 0.28
C THR A 83 -15.27 26.37 0.89
N CYS A 84 -15.47 25.27 1.63
CA CYS A 84 -16.78 24.93 2.17
C CYS A 84 -17.31 25.99 3.14
N ASN A 85 -18.58 26.36 3.00
CA ASN A 85 -19.24 27.26 3.92
C ASN A 85 -19.52 26.56 5.26
N ARG A 86 -20.01 25.31 5.22
CA ARG A 86 -20.31 24.53 6.43
C ARG A 86 -19.13 23.68 6.87
N LYS A 87 -18.20 24.29 7.61
CA LYS A 87 -17.01 23.60 8.17
C LYS A 87 -17.27 22.86 9.49
N ARG A 88 -18.47 22.96 10.04
CA ARG A 88 -18.84 22.32 11.30
C ARG A 88 -20.26 21.77 11.22
N TYR A 89 -20.40 20.53 11.64
CA TYR A 89 -21.66 19.84 11.81
C TYR A 89 -21.79 19.37 13.25
N ASP A 90 -22.72 19.97 13.99
CA ASP A 90 -23.06 19.52 15.34
C ASP A 90 -24.17 18.46 15.26
N TYR A 91 -24.01 17.38 16.02
CA TYR A 91 -25.00 16.31 16.18
C TYR A 91 -25.07 15.90 17.65
N ASP A 92 -26.27 15.81 18.21
CA ASP A 92 -26.50 15.66 19.66
C ASP A 92 -25.72 16.69 20.51
N GLY A 93 -25.69 17.95 20.04
CA GLY A 93 -25.03 19.06 20.74
C GLY A 93 -23.50 19.00 20.75
N LYS A 94 -22.88 18.10 19.98
CA LYS A 94 -21.42 17.98 19.89
C LYS A 94 -20.93 18.06 18.43
N PRO A 95 -19.73 18.62 18.18
CA PRO A 95 -19.16 18.61 16.85
C PRO A 95 -18.88 17.17 16.42
N ASN A 96 -19.20 16.87 15.17
CA ASN A 96 -18.90 15.61 14.52
C ASN A 96 -18.07 15.88 13.27
N GLN A 97 -16.81 15.45 13.28
CA GLN A 97 -15.88 15.72 12.18
C GLN A 97 -16.29 14.98 10.91
N SER A 98 -16.69 13.70 11.01
CA SER A 98 -17.16 12.94 9.84
C SER A 98 -18.38 13.56 9.17
N PHE A 99 -19.38 14.02 9.94
CA PHE A 99 -20.52 14.75 9.36
C PHE A 99 -20.12 16.09 8.76
N SER A 100 -19.12 16.77 9.33
CA SER A 100 -18.59 18.01 8.77
C SER A 100 -17.91 17.76 7.42
N ALA A 101 -17.07 16.73 7.32
CA ALA A 101 -16.41 16.32 6.09
C ALA A 101 -17.41 15.90 5.00
N VAL A 102 -18.41 15.07 5.35
CA VAL A 102 -19.48 14.68 4.41
C VAL A 102 -20.28 15.89 3.93
N SER A 103 -20.66 16.79 4.84
CA SER A 103 -21.40 18.00 4.47
C SER A 103 -20.60 18.90 3.54
N CYS A 104 -19.29 19.02 3.76
CA CYS A 104 -18.39 19.81 2.92
C CYS A 104 -18.18 19.16 1.54
N SER A 105 -17.94 17.85 1.48
CA SER A 105 -17.82 17.13 0.20
C SER A 105 -19.12 17.22 -0.62
N GLN A 106 -20.29 17.12 0.03
CA GLN A 106 -21.59 17.33 -0.63
C GLN A 106 -21.74 18.74 -1.22
N GLU A 107 -21.27 19.77 -0.52
CA GLU A 107 -21.28 21.16 -1.00
C GLU A 107 -20.43 21.31 -2.27
N ASN A 108 -19.19 20.79 -2.25
CA ASN A 108 -18.29 20.83 -3.41
C ASN A 108 -18.85 20.04 -4.61
N ILE A 109 -19.41 18.83 -4.38
CA ILE A 109 -20.05 18.02 -5.43
C ILE A 109 -21.25 18.75 -6.03
N ALA A 110 -22.08 19.38 -5.20
CA ALA A 110 -23.23 20.15 -5.66
C ALA A 110 -22.79 21.36 -6.50
N GLU A 111 -21.74 22.07 -6.09
CA GLU A 111 -21.17 23.18 -6.87
C GLU A 111 -20.70 22.69 -8.24
N PHE A 112 -19.93 21.60 -8.30
CA PHE A 112 -19.44 21.00 -9.55
C PHE A 112 -20.59 20.61 -10.49
N ILE A 113 -21.61 19.91 -9.98
CA ILE A 113 -22.80 19.53 -10.75
C ILE A 113 -23.53 20.78 -11.26
N ASN A 114 -23.68 21.82 -10.44
CA ASN A 114 -24.35 23.05 -10.84
C ASN A 114 -23.55 23.83 -11.90
N LYS A 115 -22.20 23.81 -11.86
CA LYS A 115 -21.35 24.35 -12.95
C LYS A 115 -21.62 23.62 -14.26
N ILE A 116 -21.68 22.28 -14.25
CA ILE A 116 -22.03 21.49 -15.44
C ILE A 116 -23.44 21.85 -15.93
N LYS A 117 -24.44 21.89 -15.04
CA LYS A 117 -25.83 22.22 -15.39
C LYS A 117 -25.99 23.60 -16.01
N ALA A 118 -25.20 24.58 -15.58
CA ALA A 118 -25.20 25.94 -16.11
C ALA A 118 -24.43 26.07 -17.44
N SER A 119 -23.68 25.05 -17.85
CA SER A 119 -22.88 25.06 -19.06
C SER A 119 -23.72 24.77 -20.32
N PRO A 120 -23.28 25.21 -21.52
CA PRO A 120 -23.98 24.89 -22.76
C PRO A 120 -23.98 23.40 -23.12
N TRP A 121 -23.13 22.59 -22.48
CA TRP A 121 -22.97 21.16 -22.76
C TRP A 121 -23.86 20.26 -21.90
N PHE A 122 -24.58 20.82 -20.91
CA PHE A 122 -25.39 20.01 -19.99
C PHE A 122 -26.39 19.13 -20.74
N LYS A 123 -27.06 19.67 -21.76
CA LYS A 123 -28.09 18.96 -22.54
C LYS A 123 -27.60 17.61 -23.08
N ASP A 124 -26.33 17.52 -23.43
CA ASP A 124 -25.68 16.33 -23.99
C ASP A 124 -24.85 15.56 -22.94
N THR A 125 -25.09 15.80 -21.65
CA THR A 125 -24.33 15.20 -20.54
C THR A 125 -25.23 14.32 -19.66
N VAL A 126 -24.73 13.13 -19.32
CA VAL A 126 -25.25 12.27 -18.25
C VAL A 126 -24.30 12.36 -17.06
N ILE A 127 -24.79 12.85 -15.93
CA ILE A 127 -24.03 12.92 -14.68
C ILE A 127 -24.47 11.75 -13.79
N VAL A 128 -23.51 10.98 -13.29
CA VAL A 128 -23.75 9.86 -12.39
C VAL A 128 -23.05 10.14 -11.07
N VAL A 129 -23.79 10.07 -9.97
CA VAL A 129 -23.22 10.18 -8.62
C VAL A 129 -23.45 8.86 -7.91
N SER A 130 -22.35 8.22 -7.52
CA SER A 130 -22.35 6.90 -6.89
C SER A 130 -21.45 6.91 -5.66
N SER A 131 -21.91 6.32 -4.57
CA SER A 131 -21.03 5.93 -3.47
C SER A 131 -20.17 4.74 -3.88
N ASP A 132 -18.96 4.66 -3.36
CA ASP A 132 -18.06 3.52 -3.42
C ASP A 132 -18.42 2.46 -2.38
N HIS A 133 -18.44 2.83 -1.10
CA HIS A 133 -18.76 1.96 0.03
C HIS A 133 -19.34 2.72 1.23
N LEU A 134 -19.74 1.98 2.26
CA LEU A 134 -20.17 2.58 3.53
C LEU A 134 -18.98 3.09 4.33
N ALA A 135 -19.20 4.13 5.13
CA ALA A 135 -18.21 4.63 6.07
C ALA A 135 -17.66 3.53 6.99
N MET A 136 -16.35 3.52 7.19
CA MET A 136 -15.69 2.71 8.23
C MET A 136 -15.89 3.34 9.61
N ASN A 137 -15.34 2.71 10.66
CA ASN A 137 -15.41 3.26 12.01
C ASN A 137 -14.78 4.68 12.08
N ASN A 138 -15.56 5.64 12.57
CA ASN A 138 -15.25 7.07 12.61
C ASN A 138 -16.10 7.78 13.69
N THR A 139 -15.96 9.10 13.83
CA THR A 139 -16.75 9.89 14.79
C THR A 139 -18.27 9.81 14.61
N ALA A 140 -18.76 9.42 13.43
CA ALA A 140 -20.19 9.23 13.14
C ALA A 140 -20.69 7.77 13.30
N TRP A 141 -19.80 6.79 13.43
CA TRP A 141 -20.08 5.34 13.35
C TRP A 141 -21.23 4.87 14.25
N LYS A 142 -21.25 5.30 15.52
CA LYS A 142 -22.28 4.92 16.50
C LYS A 142 -23.69 5.40 16.14
N TYR A 143 -23.80 6.42 15.30
CA TYR A 143 -25.07 6.96 14.82
C TYR A 143 -25.50 6.24 13.52
N LEU A 144 -24.56 6.07 12.59
CA LEU A 144 -24.83 5.49 11.26
C LEU A 144 -25.21 4.00 11.33
N ASN A 145 -24.60 3.21 12.20
CA ASN A 145 -24.92 1.76 12.29
C ASN A 145 -26.31 1.42 12.85
N LYS A 146 -27.08 2.43 13.26
CA LYS A 146 -28.47 2.26 13.66
C LYS A 146 -29.45 2.40 12.49
N GLN A 147 -28.95 2.76 11.31
CA GLN A 147 -29.75 3.02 10.11
C GLN A 147 -29.64 1.86 9.11
N ASP A 148 -30.62 1.79 8.21
CA ASP A 148 -30.56 0.86 7.08
C ASP A 148 -29.42 1.23 6.13
N ARG A 149 -28.72 0.19 5.64
CA ARG A 149 -27.60 0.34 4.72
C ARG A 149 -28.09 0.73 3.32
N ASN A 150 -27.83 1.97 2.92
CA ASN A 150 -28.09 2.47 1.58
C ASN A 150 -26.86 3.18 1.01
N ASN A 151 -26.36 2.71 -0.14
CA ASN A 151 -25.37 3.45 -0.92
C ASN A 151 -26.10 4.44 -1.84
N LEU A 152 -25.52 5.61 -2.07
CA LEU A 152 -26.07 6.59 -3.00
C LEU A 152 -25.85 6.14 -4.44
N PHE A 153 -26.89 6.22 -5.26
CA PHE A 153 -26.79 6.15 -6.72
C PHE A 153 -27.90 6.99 -7.34
N PHE A 154 -27.55 8.07 -8.01
CA PHE A 154 -28.51 8.84 -8.81
C PHE A 154 -27.88 9.31 -10.12
N ILE A 155 -28.75 9.61 -11.08
CA ILE A 155 -28.37 10.01 -12.43
C ILE A 155 -29.11 11.30 -12.77
N LEU A 156 -28.39 12.29 -13.30
CA LEU A 156 -28.95 13.51 -13.87
C LEU A 156 -28.73 13.48 -15.37
N ARG A 157 -29.81 13.73 -16.12
CA ARG A 157 -29.82 13.72 -17.58
C ARG A 157 -30.13 15.13 -18.09
N GLY A 158 -29.25 15.69 -18.91
CA GLY A 158 -29.51 16.96 -19.55
C GLY A 158 -30.62 16.92 -20.59
N ASP A 159 -30.91 15.74 -21.14
CA ASP A 159 -31.93 15.52 -22.17
C ASP A 159 -33.31 15.13 -21.58
N LYS A 160 -33.36 14.73 -20.30
CA LYS A 160 -34.57 14.29 -19.61
C LYS A 160 -34.69 14.91 -18.22
N PRO A 161 -35.43 16.01 -18.06
CA PRO A 161 -35.57 16.72 -16.78
C PRO A 161 -36.51 16.04 -15.78
N GLN A 162 -37.17 14.94 -16.15
CA GLN A 162 -38.10 14.23 -15.28
C GLN A 162 -37.36 13.61 -14.08
N GLN A 163 -37.95 13.80 -12.90
CA GLN A 163 -37.48 13.18 -11.66
C GLN A 163 -38.28 11.91 -11.41
N GLU A 164 -37.57 10.81 -11.17
CA GLU A 164 -38.15 9.52 -10.82
C GLU A 164 -37.31 8.84 -9.74
N THR A 165 -37.96 8.18 -8.79
CA THR A 165 -37.32 7.36 -7.76
C THR A 165 -37.65 5.90 -8.03
N LEU A 166 -36.64 5.10 -8.36
CA LEU A 166 -36.79 3.67 -8.57
C LEU A 166 -36.46 2.91 -7.28
N ALA A 167 -37.49 2.39 -6.62
CA ALA A 167 -37.36 1.62 -5.39
C ALA A 167 -37.02 0.13 -5.65
N VAL A 168 -36.22 -0.15 -6.68
CA VAL A 168 -35.80 -1.51 -7.04
C VAL A 168 -34.62 -1.95 -6.18
N LYS A 169 -34.65 -3.22 -5.73
CA LYS A 169 -33.56 -3.77 -4.93
C LYS A 169 -32.36 -4.06 -5.83
N ARG A 170 -31.22 -3.43 -5.56
CA ARG A 170 -30.04 -3.49 -6.43
C ARG A 170 -28.74 -3.49 -5.63
N ASN A 171 -27.62 -3.63 -6.31
CA ASN A 171 -26.29 -3.47 -5.73
C ASN A 171 -25.35 -2.68 -6.68
N THR A 172 -24.13 -2.40 -6.23
CA THR A 172 -23.18 -1.56 -6.99
C THR A 172 -22.73 -2.17 -8.32
N MET A 173 -22.83 -3.49 -8.52
CA MET A 173 -22.53 -4.13 -9.82
C MET A 173 -23.50 -3.67 -10.92
N ASP A 174 -24.73 -3.28 -10.54
CA ASP A 174 -25.79 -2.84 -11.47
C ASP A 174 -25.56 -1.42 -12.01
N ASN A 175 -24.67 -0.63 -11.37
CA ASN A 175 -24.46 0.78 -11.73
C ASN A 175 -23.96 0.92 -13.17
N GLY A 176 -22.93 0.14 -13.56
CA GLY A 176 -22.37 0.18 -14.91
C GLY A 176 -23.37 -0.24 -15.98
N ALA A 177 -24.11 -1.34 -15.75
CA ALA A 177 -25.15 -1.81 -16.67
C ALA A 177 -26.27 -0.79 -16.86
N THR A 178 -26.67 -0.11 -15.78
CA THR A 178 -27.72 0.93 -15.82
C THR A 178 -27.28 2.14 -16.64
N VAL A 179 -26.02 2.59 -16.47
CA VAL A 179 -25.48 3.71 -17.24
C VAL A 179 -25.30 3.33 -18.72
N LEU A 180 -24.84 2.09 -18.99
CA LEU A 180 -24.70 1.59 -20.36
C LEU A 180 -26.03 1.59 -21.12
N ASP A 181 -27.10 1.09 -20.49
CA ASP A 181 -28.47 1.10 -21.02
C ASP A 181 -28.95 2.52 -21.33
N ILE A 182 -28.72 3.48 -20.42
CA ILE A 182 -29.06 4.91 -20.63
C ILE A 182 -28.35 5.51 -21.85
N LEU A 183 -27.12 5.09 -22.10
CA LEU A 183 -26.31 5.53 -23.24
C LEU A 183 -26.69 4.81 -24.55
N GLY A 184 -27.69 3.93 -24.53
CA GLY A 184 -28.17 3.17 -25.69
C GLY A 184 -27.36 1.89 -25.98
N GLY A 185 -26.59 1.41 -25.00
CA GLY A 185 -25.88 0.14 -25.05
C GLY A 185 -26.73 -1.03 -24.57
N ASP A 186 -26.05 -2.09 -24.14
CA ASP A 186 -26.71 -3.26 -23.56
C ASP A 186 -27.19 -3.01 -22.12
N ASN A 187 -28.05 -3.88 -21.61
CA ASN A 187 -28.61 -3.79 -20.27
C ASN A 187 -27.92 -4.70 -19.23
N PHE A 188 -26.76 -5.24 -19.56
CA PHE A 188 -25.93 -6.05 -18.65
C PHE A 188 -24.43 -5.80 -18.84
N ILE A 189 -23.66 -5.91 -17.76
CA ILE A 189 -22.19 -5.94 -17.78
C ILE A 189 -21.68 -6.82 -16.64
N GLY A 190 -20.96 -7.90 -16.97
CA GLY A 190 -20.59 -8.92 -16.00
C GLY A 190 -21.80 -9.45 -15.21
N LEU A 191 -21.75 -9.32 -13.88
CA LEU A 191 -22.85 -9.70 -12.98
C LEU A 191 -23.93 -8.61 -12.82
N GLY A 192 -23.69 -7.39 -13.29
CA GLY A 192 -24.61 -6.28 -13.20
C GLY A 192 -25.75 -6.35 -14.20
N ARG A 193 -26.94 -5.88 -13.79
CA ARG A 193 -28.12 -5.72 -14.67
C ARG A 193 -28.67 -4.30 -14.55
N SER A 194 -29.13 -3.73 -15.65
CA SER A 194 -29.72 -2.40 -15.66
C SER A 194 -30.91 -2.35 -14.71
N SER A 195 -30.95 -1.32 -13.86
CA SER A 195 -32.11 -1.05 -13.00
C SER A 195 -33.31 -0.49 -13.76
N LEU A 196 -33.19 -0.23 -15.07
CA LEU A 196 -34.27 0.30 -15.91
C LEU A 196 -35.00 -0.80 -16.68
N SER A 197 -34.25 -1.72 -17.27
CA SER A 197 -34.80 -2.74 -18.20
C SER A 197 -34.43 -4.17 -17.83
N GLY A 198 -33.65 -4.38 -16.77
CA GLY A 198 -33.18 -5.69 -16.34
C GLY A 198 -33.70 -6.04 -14.94
N GLN A 199 -33.45 -7.28 -14.52
CA GLN A 199 -33.72 -7.74 -13.17
C GLN A 199 -32.39 -7.94 -12.43
N SER A 200 -32.18 -7.20 -11.34
CA SER A 200 -30.94 -7.32 -10.56
C SER A 200 -30.82 -8.70 -9.94
N LEU A 201 -29.58 -9.19 -9.78
CA LEU A 201 -29.32 -10.38 -8.96
C LEU A 201 -29.83 -10.21 -7.53
N SER A 202 -29.92 -8.97 -7.04
CA SER A 202 -30.48 -8.63 -5.72
C SER A 202 -32.00 -8.77 -5.63
N GLU A 203 -32.71 -8.79 -6.75
CA GLU A 203 -34.14 -9.10 -6.83
C GLU A 203 -34.37 -10.60 -6.93
N VAL A 204 -33.49 -11.32 -7.64
CA VAL A 204 -33.61 -12.77 -7.86
C VAL A 204 -33.19 -13.58 -6.63
N PHE A 205 -32.09 -13.19 -5.98
CA PHE A 205 -31.51 -13.94 -4.86
C PHE A 205 -31.61 -13.17 -3.56
N LEU A 206 -32.16 -13.81 -2.52
CA LEU A 206 -32.11 -13.29 -1.15
C LEU A 206 -30.67 -13.35 -0.58
N ASN A 207 -29.86 -14.30 -1.05
CA ASN A 207 -28.50 -14.60 -0.60
C ASN A 207 -27.45 -14.31 -1.69
N VAL A 208 -27.47 -13.09 -2.26
CA VAL A 208 -26.57 -12.67 -3.34
C VAL A 208 -25.11 -12.88 -2.98
N LYS A 209 -24.71 -12.56 -1.75
CA LYS A 209 -23.32 -12.66 -1.29
C LYS A 209 -22.80 -14.09 -1.44
N GLU A 210 -23.56 -15.07 -0.96
CA GLU A 210 -23.24 -16.49 -1.03
C GLU A 210 -23.17 -16.96 -2.49
N LYS A 211 -24.11 -16.49 -3.34
CA LYS A 211 -24.11 -16.81 -4.78
C LYS A 211 -22.88 -16.26 -5.50
N VAL A 212 -22.52 -15.00 -5.27
CA VAL A 212 -21.33 -14.38 -5.87
C VAL A 212 -20.05 -15.09 -5.41
N LEU A 213 -19.95 -15.44 -4.12
CA LEU A 213 -18.81 -16.19 -3.61
C LEU A 213 -18.71 -17.60 -4.23
N ALA A 214 -19.83 -18.26 -4.47
CA ALA A 214 -19.85 -19.56 -5.17
C ALA A 214 -19.41 -19.44 -6.64
N MET A 215 -19.64 -18.29 -7.29
CA MET A 215 -19.20 -18.00 -8.67
C MET A 215 -17.72 -17.59 -8.76
N LYS A 216 -17.02 -17.38 -7.62
CA LYS A 216 -15.62 -16.95 -7.60
C LYS A 216 -14.69 -17.80 -8.49
N PRO A 217 -14.77 -19.14 -8.52
CA PRO A 217 -13.94 -19.94 -9.43
C PRO A 217 -14.18 -19.61 -10.90
N ASP A 218 -15.43 -19.35 -11.28
CA ASP A 218 -15.81 -19.03 -12.67
C ASP A 218 -15.32 -17.65 -13.09
N ILE A 219 -15.44 -16.67 -12.20
CA ILE A 219 -14.88 -15.32 -12.40
C ILE A 219 -13.36 -15.41 -12.53
N ILE A 220 -12.69 -16.19 -11.67
CA ILE A 220 -11.23 -16.35 -11.72
C ILE A 220 -10.78 -16.93 -13.07
N ARG A 221 -11.57 -17.84 -13.67
CA ARG A 221 -11.25 -18.43 -14.97
C ARG A 221 -11.20 -17.39 -16.10
N LEU A 222 -11.90 -16.26 -15.96
CA LEU A 222 -11.88 -15.18 -16.96
C LEU A 222 -10.50 -14.48 -17.06
N TRP A 223 -9.69 -14.51 -15.99
CA TRP A 223 -8.31 -13.99 -16.04
C TRP A 223 -7.36 -14.86 -16.88
N ASN A 224 -7.80 -16.04 -17.34
CA ASN A 224 -7.03 -16.95 -18.19
C ASN A 224 -5.59 -17.20 -17.70
N PHE A 225 -5.42 -17.40 -16.38
CA PHE A 225 -4.11 -17.65 -15.79
C PHE A 225 -3.46 -18.90 -16.41
N PRO A 226 -2.11 -18.92 -16.49
CA PRO A 226 -1.39 -20.09 -16.97
C PRO A 226 -1.76 -21.36 -16.18
N LYS A 227 -1.88 -22.47 -16.90
CA LYS A 227 -2.17 -23.78 -16.29
C LYS A 227 -0.91 -24.45 -15.73
N GLU A 228 0.25 -24.11 -16.29
CA GLU A 228 1.55 -24.65 -15.91
C GLU A 228 2.63 -23.58 -15.96
N ILE A 229 3.72 -23.84 -15.23
CA ILE A 229 4.97 -23.08 -15.24
C ILE A 229 6.09 -24.11 -15.20
N LYS A 230 6.69 -24.45 -16.36
CA LYS A 230 7.82 -25.39 -16.44
C LYS A 230 9.15 -24.65 -16.50
N ASP A 231 9.24 -23.75 -17.48
CA ASP A 231 10.34 -22.82 -17.68
C ASP A 231 9.82 -21.40 -17.43
N PHE A 232 10.65 -20.57 -16.81
CA PHE A 232 10.32 -19.17 -16.57
C PHE A 232 11.57 -18.30 -16.64
N THR A 233 11.38 -17.02 -16.93
CA THR A 233 12.47 -16.03 -16.96
C THR A 233 12.18 -14.93 -15.97
N VAL A 234 13.17 -14.61 -15.13
CA VAL A 234 13.17 -13.45 -14.24
C VAL A 234 13.99 -12.35 -14.91
N ASP A 235 13.33 -11.23 -15.20
CA ASP A 235 13.94 -9.98 -15.66
C ASP A 235 14.14 -9.07 -14.45
N ARG A 236 15.38 -9.01 -13.97
CA ARG A 236 15.76 -8.24 -12.79
C ARG A 236 15.57 -6.74 -13.02
N ASP A 237 15.95 -6.27 -14.20
CA ASP A 237 16.03 -4.83 -14.48
C ASP A 237 14.62 -4.25 -14.72
N LYS A 238 13.69 -5.06 -15.26
CA LYS A 238 12.27 -4.71 -15.37
C LYS A 238 11.43 -5.09 -14.16
N ASN A 239 11.99 -5.82 -13.19
CA ASN A 239 11.27 -6.42 -12.06
C ASN A 239 10.06 -7.25 -12.53
N MET A 240 10.28 -8.15 -13.48
CA MET A 240 9.22 -8.97 -14.08
C MET A 240 9.60 -10.45 -14.08
N ILE A 241 8.57 -11.31 -14.06
CA ILE A 241 8.69 -12.74 -14.40
C ILE A 241 7.82 -13.05 -15.60
N ALA A 242 8.34 -13.86 -16.51
CA ALA A 242 7.62 -14.36 -17.68
C ALA A 242 7.56 -15.90 -17.67
N PHE A 243 6.38 -16.46 -17.88
CA PHE A 243 6.16 -17.90 -18.05
C PHE A 243 4.88 -18.17 -18.82
N SER A 244 4.89 -19.21 -19.66
CA SER A 244 3.70 -19.67 -20.41
C SER A 244 2.98 -18.56 -21.18
N GLY A 245 3.73 -17.59 -21.72
CA GLY A 245 3.21 -16.42 -22.46
C GLY A 245 2.68 -15.27 -21.59
N SER A 246 2.58 -15.46 -20.28
CA SER A 246 2.15 -14.43 -19.32
C SER A 246 3.33 -13.72 -18.68
N HIS A 247 3.10 -12.48 -18.24
CA HIS A 247 4.08 -11.64 -17.58
C HIS A 247 3.48 -11.07 -16.28
N PHE A 248 4.26 -11.09 -15.20
CA PHE A 248 3.84 -10.59 -13.89
C PHE A 248 4.93 -9.72 -13.27
N ARG A 249 4.53 -8.68 -12.52
CA ARG A 249 5.46 -7.84 -11.76
C ARG A 249 5.98 -8.58 -10.52
N LEU A 250 7.21 -8.26 -10.14
CA LEU A 250 7.86 -8.73 -8.92
C LEU A 250 7.73 -7.69 -7.79
N PRO A 251 7.70 -8.14 -6.52
CA PRO A 251 7.82 -9.53 -6.05
C PRO A 251 6.53 -10.35 -6.26
N LEU A 252 6.66 -11.68 -6.36
CA LEU A 252 5.54 -12.57 -6.68
C LEU A 252 5.65 -13.91 -5.96
N LEU A 253 4.53 -14.37 -5.42
CA LEU A 253 4.34 -15.75 -4.98
C LEU A 253 3.41 -16.47 -5.97
N LEU A 254 3.74 -17.70 -6.34
CA LEU A 254 2.91 -18.56 -7.18
C LEU A 254 2.53 -19.79 -6.37
N ARG A 255 1.23 -20.08 -6.27
CA ARG A 255 0.76 -21.42 -5.88
C ARG A 255 0.63 -22.28 -7.13
N VAL A 256 1.32 -23.41 -7.17
CA VAL A 256 1.37 -24.29 -8.34
C VAL A 256 0.65 -25.60 -8.01
N SER A 257 -0.22 -26.02 -8.91
CA SER A 257 -0.85 -27.35 -8.88
C SER A 257 -0.95 -27.90 -10.30
N ASP A 258 -1.32 -29.17 -10.45
CA ASP A 258 -1.38 -29.86 -11.74
C ASP A 258 -2.34 -29.22 -12.76
N LYS A 259 -3.26 -28.36 -12.30
CA LYS A 259 -4.32 -27.77 -13.13
C LYS A 259 -4.26 -26.25 -13.23
N ARG A 260 -3.43 -25.59 -12.41
CA ARG A 260 -3.41 -24.12 -12.32
C ARG A 260 -2.14 -23.60 -11.67
N VAL A 261 -1.69 -22.44 -12.16
CA VAL A 261 -0.75 -21.55 -11.48
C VAL A 261 -1.54 -20.34 -10.99
N GLU A 262 -1.59 -20.14 -9.68
CA GLU A 262 -2.26 -19.01 -9.05
C GLU A 262 -1.23 -17.96 -8.62
N PRO A 263 -1.20 -16.79 -9.27
CA PRO A 263 -0.34 -15.68 -8.86
C PRO A 263 -0.90 -14.94 -7.66
N LEU A 264 -0.04 -14.69 -6.68
CA LEU A 264 -0.30 -14.00 -5.42
C LEU A 264 0.69 -12.82 -5.33
N PRO A 265 0.32 -11.63 -5.86
CA PRO A 265 1.18 -10.46 -5.84
C PRO A 265 1.29 -9.84 -4.44
N GLU A 266 2.39 -9.11 -4.21
CA GLU A 266 2.52 -8.19 -3.08
C GLU A 266 2.09 -6.79 -3.55
N SER A 267 1.28 -6.13 -2.73
CA SER A 267 0.83 -4.75 -2.89
C SER A 267 0.86 -4.04 -1.54
N GLU A 268 0.75 -2.72 -1.56
CA GLU A 268 0.78 -1.86 -0.37
C GLU A 268 -0.23 -2.26 0.71
N TYR A 269 -1.36 -2.87 0.32
CA TYR A 269 -2.45 -3.26 1.21
C TYR A 269 -2.60 -4.79 1.38
N SER A 270 -1.76 -5.60 0.72
CA SER A 270 -1.79 -7.06 0.91
C SER A 270 -0.81 -7.48 2.00
N ALA A 271 -1.11 -8.60 2.67
CA ALA A 271 -0.13 -9.22 3.56
C ALA A 271 1.19 -9.52 2.82
N PRO A 272 2.36 -9.37 3.46
CA PRO A 272 3.63 -9.68 2.81
C PRO A 272 3.67 -11.13 2.31
N LEU A 273 4.42 -11.40 1.23
CA LEU A 273 4.41 -12.72 0.58
C LEU A 273 4.75 -13.88 1.53
N ARG A 274 5.62 -13.65 2.51
CA ARG A 274 5.95 -14.63 3.56
C ARG A 274 4.73 -15.05 4.38
N PHE A 275 3.82 -14.12 4.72
CA PHE A 275 2.60 -14.43 5.43
C PHE A 275 1.61 -15.17 4.52
N GLN A 276 1.50 -14.77 3.25
CA GLN A 276 0.65 -15.47 2.28
C GLN A 276 1.14 -16.91 2.05
N LEU A 277 2.45 -17.12 1.97
CA LEU A 277 3.06 -18.45 1.87
C LEU A 277 2.79 -19.27 3.14
N ALA A 278 2.80 -18.65 4.32
CA ALA A 278 2.52 -19.34 5.58
C ALA A 278 1.08 -19.89 5.70
N ASP A 279 0.17 -19.52 4.80
CA ASP A 279 -1.20 -20.05 4.71
C ASP A 279 -1.31 -21.25 3.73
N PHE A 280 -0.21 -21.68 3.11
CA PHE A 280 -0.20 -22.82 2.19
C PHE A 280 -0.27 -24.14 2.95
N ALA A 281 -0.96 -25.13 2.38
CA ALA A 281 -0.94 -26.47 2.93
C ALA A 281 0.47 -27.10 2.82
N PRO A 282 0.82 -28.09 3.65
CA PRO A 282 2.17 -28.67 3.66
C PRO A 282 2.68 -29.19 2.31
N ARG A 283 1.75 -29.60 1.43
CA ARG A 283 2.02 -30.16 0.09
C ARG A 283 1.83 -29.16 -1.06
N ASP A 284 1.37 -27.94 -0.79
CA ASP A 284 1.19 -26.96 -1.85
C ASP A 284 2.55 -26.62 -2.45
N ASN A 285 2.68 -26.78 -3.76
CA ASN A 285 3.88 -26.36 -4.48
C ASN A 285 3.88 -24.84 -4.60
N PHE A 286 5.05 -24.22 -4.43
CA PHE A 286 5.20 -22.79 -4.60
C PHE A 286 6.43 -22.42 -5.41
N VAL A 287 6.35 -21.27 -6.08
CA VAL A 287 7.52 -20.51 -6.57
C VAL A 287 7.41 -19.10 -6.00
N TRP A 288 8.43 -18.64 -5.28
CA TRP A 288 8.47 -17.35 -4.63
C TRP A 288 9.68 -16.56 -5.14
N ILE A 289 9.44 -15.40 -5.75
CA ILE A 289 10.48 -14.53 -6.30
C ILE A 289 10.44 -13.21 -5.54
N ASP A 290 11.50 -12.96 -4.77
CA ASP A 290 11.59 -11.81 -3.87
C ASP A 290 13.05 -11.51 -3.50
N ARG A 291 13.28 -10.51 -2.65
CA ARG A 291 14.60 -10.19 -2.11
C ARG A 291 15.15 -11.36 -1.31
N CYS A 292 16.41 -11.70 -1.54
CA CYS A 292 17.06 -12.88 -0.96
C CYS A 292 16.91 -12.92 0.56
N TYR A 293 17.15 -11.81 1.28
CA TYR A 293 17.04 -11.76 2.74
C TYR A 293 15.68 -12.21 3.30
N LYS A 294 14.57 -12.11 2.54
CA LYS A 294 13.24 -12.52 3.03
C LYS A 294 13.09 -14.04 3.13
N MET A 295 13.75 -14.80 2.26
CA MET A 295 13.66 -16.27 2.22
C MET A 295 14.93 -16.95 2.75
N ALA A 296 16.07 -16.29 2.61
CA ALA A 296 17.38 -16.83 2.92
C ALA A 296 17.58 -17.12 4.41
N GLN A 297 16.90 -16.39 5.29
CA GLN A 297 16.92 -16.66 6.73
C GLN A 297 16.45 -18.09 7.06
N LEU A 298 15.51 -18.63 6.28
CA LEU A 298 14.99 -19.98 6.49
C LEU A 298 15.83 -21.04 5.80
N TRP A 299 16.19 -20.80 4.53
CA TRP A 299 16.63 -21.88 3.63
C TRP A 299 17.99 -21.65 2.96
N ALA A 300 18.60 -20.48 3.12
CA ALA A 300 19.92 -20.19 2.54
C ALA A 300 20.69 -19.12 3.34
N PRO A 301 21.20 -19.43 4.55
CA PRO A 301 21.81 -18.44 5.45
C PRO A 301 22.95 -17.60 4.83
N ALA A 302 23.65 -18.12 3.82
CA ALA A 302 24.68 -17.39 3.08
C ALA A 302 24.15 -16.15 2.33
N LEU A 303 22.85 -16.07 2.06
CA LEU A 303 22.17 -14.98 1.36
C LEU A 303 21.29 -14.14 2.31
N ALA A 304 21.38 -14.37 3.62
CA ALA A 304 20.53 -13.78 4.66
C ALA A 304 20.52 -12.24 4.68
N LEU A 305 21.59 -11.62 4.15
CA LEU A 305 21.78 -10.16 4.11
C LEU A 305 21.76 -9.61 2.67
N SER A 306 21.53 -10.46 1.66
CA SER A 306 21.51 -10.02 0.27
C SER A 306 20.17 -9.34 -0.06
N THR A 307 20.26 -8.17 -0.67
CA THR A 307 19.12 -7.43 -1.26
C THR A 307 18.92 -7.74 -2.74
N ASP A 308 19.67 -8.70 -3.28
CA ASP A 308 19.45 -9.19 -4.64
C ASP A 308 18.14 -9.98 -4.74
N TRP A 309 17.76 -10.33 -5.96
CA TRP A 309 16.61 -11.18 -6.19
C TRP A 309 16.99 -12.66 -6.01
N CYS A 310 16.09 -13.40 -5.38
CA CYS A 310 16.19 -14.84 -5.26
C CYS A 310 14.88 -15.49 -5.70
N VAL A 311 15.00 -16.73 -6.15
CA VAL A 311 13.86 -17.61 -6.40
C VAL A 311 13.91 -18.75 -5.40
N SER A 312 12.86 -18.88 -4.60
CA SER A 312 12.60 -20.07 -3.80
C SER A 312 11.51 -20.92 -4.45
N GLN A 313 11.68 -22.24 -4.45
CA GLN A 313 10.62 -23.15 -4.89
C GLN A 313 10.64 -24.46 -4.09
N GLY A 314 9.46 -25.07 -3.94
CA GLY A 314 9.30 -26.32 -3.22
C GLY A 314 7.93 -26.46 -2.56
N GLN A 315 7.89 -27.15 -1.42
CA GLN A 315 6.71 -27.36 -0.58
C GLN A 315 7.07 -27.01 0.87
N LEU A 316 6.23 -26.34 1.65
CA LEU A 316 6.58 -25.96 3.03
C LEU A 316 6.85 -27.15 3.96
N GLY A 317 6.15 -28.28 3.77
CA GLY A 317 6.42 -29.51 4.50
C GLY A 317 7.45 -30.43 3.83
N GLY A 318 7.88 -30.11 2.61
CA GLY A 318 8.81 -30.89 1.81
C GLY A 318 10.20 -30.26 1.73
N GLN A 319 10.87 -30.45 0.60
CA GLN A 319 12.12 -29.75 0.28
C GLN A 319 11.85 -28.37 -0.34
N GLN A 320 12.71 -27.41 0.01
CA GLN A 320 12.76 -26.07 -0.57
C GLN A 320 14.17 -25.84 -1.12
N THR A 321 14.26 -25.05 -2.17
CA THR A 321 15.53 -24.60 -2.74
C THR A 321 15.49 -23.09 -2.89
N VAL A 322 16.62 -22.43 -2.68
CA VAL A 322 16.78 -20.99 -2.93
C VAL A 322 17.91 -20.82 -3.94
N GLN A 323 17.64 -20.05 -5.00
CA GLN A 323 18.59 -19.76 -6.06
C GLN A 323 18.74 -18.25 -6.21
N HIS A 324 19.98 -17.78 -6.26
CA HIS A 324 20.30 -16.38 -6.48
C HIS A 324 20.12 -16.02 -7.96
N VAL A 325 19.43 -14.90 -8.23
CA VAL A 325 19.26 -14.33 -9.57
C VAL A 325 20.49 -13.48 -9.90
N ASP A 326 21.53 -14.16 -10.38
CA ASP A 326 22.86 -13.61 -10.63
C ASP A 326 23.01 -12.86 -11.97
N LYS A 327 21.95 -12.85 -12.79
CA LYS A 327 21.93 -12.27 -14.14
C LYS A 327 20.72 -11.36 -14.33
N ALA A 328 20.86 -10.38 -15.23
CA ALA A 328 19.76 -9.48 -15.60
C ALA A 328 18.54 -10.23 -16.16
N GLN A 329 18.79 -11.25 -17.00
CA GLN A 329 17.82 -12.23 -17.45
C GLN A 329 18.23 -13.59 -16.90
N TRP A 330 17.46 -14.10 -15.94
CA TRP A 330 17.75 -15.37 -15.30
C TRP A 330 16.69 -16.39 -15.68
N GLN A 331 17.11 -17.57 -16.13
CA GLN A 331 16.21 -18.64 -16.54
C GLN A 331 16.10 -19.69 -15.45
N GLY A 332 14.87 -19.99 -15.06
CA GLY A 332 14.53 -20.99 -14.06
C GLY A 332 13.70 -22.11 -14.65
N LYS A 333 13.78 -23.27 -14.00
CA LYS A 333 12.87 -24.40 -14.22
C LYS A 333 12.23 -24.79 -12.91
N THR A 334 10.94 -25.10 -12.94
CA THR A 334 10.27 -25.64 -11.77
C THR A 334 10.64 -27.10 -11.57
N ALA A 335 10.97 -27.46 -10.35
CA ALA A 335 11.32 -28.83 -9.97
C ALA A 335 10.71 -29.16 -8.60
N PHE A 336 9.45 -29.60 -8.60
CA PHE A 336 8.78 -30.08 -7.40
C PHE A 336 9.05 -31.56 -7.24
N LYS A 337 9.75 -31.93 -6.16
CA LYS A 337 9.99 -33.34 -5.81
C LYS A 337 8.90 -33.80 -4.85
N ASP A 338 8.31 -34.96 -5.13
CA ASP A 338 7.49 -35.66 -4.15
C ASP A 338 8.41 -36.13 -3.01
N THR A 339 8.37 -35.36 -1.91
CA THR A 339 9.17 -35.62 -0.72
C THR A 339 8.26 -36.00 0.43
N MET A 340 8.79 -36.77 1.38
CA MET A 340 8.04 -37.05 2.61
C MET A 340 7.79 -35.74 3.34
N ILE A 341 6.51 -35.50 3.63
CA ILE A 341 6.06 -34.32 4.37
C ILE A 341 6.41 -34.49 5.83
N ASP A 342 7.10 -33.48 6.35
CA ASP A 342 7.54 -33.38 7.72
C ASP A 342 6.77 -32.24 8.38
N MET A 343 5.89 -32.60 9.31
CA MET A 343 5.00 -31.65 9.97
C MET A 343 5.73 -30.76 10.98
N GLU A 344 6.86 -31.21 11.53
CA GLU A 344 7.67 -30.39 12.43
C GLU A 344 8.39 -29.31 11.65
N ARG A 345 9.01 -29.68 10.52
CA ARG A 345 9.60 -28.73 9.57
C ARG A 345 8.57 -27.76 9.01
N TYR A 346 7.40 -28.25 8.62
CA TYR A 346 6.30 -27.41 8.15
C TYR A 346 5.93 -26.35 9.20
N LYS A 347 5.73 -26.77 10.46
CA LYS A 347 5.40 -25.86 11.55
C LYS A 347 6.52 -24.84 11.79
N GLY A 348 7.78 -25.28 11.85
CA GLY A 348 8.93 -24.38 12.01
C GLY A 348 9.05 -23.35 10.87
N ASN A 349 8.81 -23.77 9.63
CA ASN A 349 8.76 -22.86 8.48
C ASN A 349 7.63 -21.83 8.62
N VAL A 350 6.41 -22.27 8.95
CA VAL A 350 5.25 -21.38 9.14
C VAL A 350 5.48 -20.38 10.28
N ASP A 351 6.00 -20.85 11.42
CA ASP A 351 6.28 -20.00 12.58
C ASP A 351 7.32 -18.94 12.22
N THR A 352 8.38 -19.33 11.51
CA THR A 352 9.44 -18.41 11.06
C THR A 352 8.93 -17.40 10.03
N LEU A 353 8.12 -17.84 9.05
CA LEU A 353 7.51 -16.98 8.04
C LEU A 353 6.55 -15.94 8.65
N LYS A 354 6.05 -16.14 9.87
CA LYS A 354 5.12 -15.25 10.58
C LYS A 354 5.79 -14.30 11.58
N ILE A 355 7.09 -14.43 11.84
CA ILE A 355 7.85 -13.49 12.71
C ILE A 355 7.73 -12.07 12.14
N VAL A 356 7.33 -11.08 12.93
CA VAL A 356 7.24 -9.68 12.45
C VAL A 356 8.63 -9.12 12.14
N ASP A 357 8.74 -8.19 11.19
CA ASP A 357 10.03 -7.75 10.66
C ASP A 357 11.01 -7.26 11.74
N ASN A 358 10.54 -6.64 12.82
CA ASN A 358 11.40 -6.15 13.90
C ASN A 358 11.89 -7.24 14.86
N ASP A 359 11.30 -8.44 14.83
CA ASP A 359 11.66 -9.58 15.68
C ASP A 359 12.59 -10.56 14.97
N ILE A 360 12.81 -10.39 13.66
CA ILE A 360 13.78 -11.17 12.89
C ILE A 360 15.20 -10.91 13.42
N ARG A 361 15.98 -11.98 13.60
CA ARG A 361 17.39 -11.91 14.00
C ARG A 361 18.27 -12.63 12.99
N TYR A 362 19.41 -12.03 12.64
CA TYR A 362 20.33 -12.56 11.65
C TYR A 362 21.79 -12.53 12.14
N LYS A 363 22.63 -13.38 11.58
CA LYS A 363 24.06 -13.40 11.89
C LYS A 363 24.80 -12.29 11.12
N ALA A 364 25.29 -11.27 11.82
CA ALA A 364 26.12 -10.20 11.26
C ALA A 364 26.92 -9.51 12.36
N ASP A 365 28.09 -8.97 12.03
CA ASP A 365 28.92 -8.20 12.97
C ASP A 365 28.45 -6.74 13.14
N SER A 366 27.46 -6.32 12.34
CA SER A 366 26.93 -4.97 12.31
C SER A 366 25.44 -4.97 12.06
N PHE A 367 24.75 -3.95 12.56
CA PHE A 367 23.34 -3.72 12.27
C PHE A 367 23.21 -3.09 10.89
N ILE A 368 22.78 -3.90 9.92
CA ILE A 368 22.47 -3.49 8.56
C ILE A 368 20.99 -3.09 8.48
N PHE A 369 20.73 -1.84 8.09
CA PHE A 369 19.38 -1.27 8.17
C PHE A 369 18.53 -1.54 6.92
N ASN A 370 19.12 -1.84 5.76
CA ASN A 370 18.37 -2.05 4.50
C ASN A 370 17.71 -3.44 4.37
N VAL A 371 17.85 -4.31 5.38
CA VAL A 371 17.18 -5.62 5.48
C VAL A 371 16.26 -5.66 6.69
N ALA A 372 15.26 -6.55 6.70
CA ALA A 372 14.38 -6.74 7.87
C ALA A 372 15.14 -7.39 9.05
N GLY A 373 14.71 -7.11 10.29
CA GLY A 373 15.36 -7.61 11.50
C GLY A 373 16.54 -6.79 11.99
N ALA A 374 17.34 -7.41 12.85
CA ALA A 374 18.59 -6.90 13.43
C ALA A 374 19.58 -8.06 13.70
N PRO A 375 20.86 -7.79 14.01
CA PRO A 375 21.82 -8.82 14.41
C PRO A 375 21.37 -9.63 15.63
N GLU A 376 21.86 -10.86 15.77
CA GLU A 376 21.55 -11.75 16.89
C GLU A 376 21.89 -11.15 18.27
N GLU A 377 22.85 -10.24 18.35
CA GLU A 377 23.27 -9.54 19.55
C GLU A 377 22.25 -8.48 19.99
N VAL A 378 21.40 -7.99 19.06
CA VAL A 378 20.36 -7.00 19.37
C VAL A 378 19.16 -7.72 19.98
N LYS A 379 18.78 -7.31 21.19
CA LYS A 379 17.59 -7.80 21.89
C LYS A 379 16.34 -7.19 21.29
N GLN A 380 16.30 -5.87 21.13
CA GLN A 380 15.18 -5.15 20.52
C GLN A 380 15.61 -3.76 20.03
N PHE A 381 14.81 -3.16 19.15
CA PHE A 381 15.03 -1.80 18.68
C PHE A 381 13.70 -1.08 18.41
N SER A 382 13.71 0.25 18.49
CA SER A 382 12.53 1.11 18.26
C SER A 382 12.91 2.47 17.69
N GLY A 383 11.89 3.27 17.31
CA GLY A 383 12.08 4.61 16.76
C GLY A 383 12.55 4.64 15.30
N ILE A 384 12.45 3.52 14.57
CA ILE A 384 12.89 3.42 13.17
C ILE A 384 11.76 2.94 12.24
N SER A 385 11.77 3.46 11.01
CA SER A 385 10.85 3.07 9.94
C SER A 385 11.18 1.69 9.36
N ARG A 386 10.31 1.24 8.45
CA ARG A 386 10.53 0.05 7.62
C ARG A 386 11.82 0.15 6.76
N PRO A 387 12.43 -0.99 6.38
CA PRO A 387 13.59 -1.01 5.48
C PRO A 387 13.29 -0.37 4.13
N GLU A 388 14.27 0.37 3.61
CA GLU A 388 14.36 0.87 2.24
C GLU A 388 15.63 0.28 1.59
N SER A 389 15.76 0.37 0.26
CA SER A 389 16.88 -0.27 -0.48
C SER A 389 18.27 0.15 -0.01
N TRP A 390 18.39 1.34 0.59
CA TRP A 390 19.64 1.92 1.07
C TRP A 390 19.81 1.88 2.60
N GLY A 391 18.74 1.71 3.40
CA GLY A 391 18.80 1.84 4.86
C GLY A 391 17.43 2.00 5.53
N ARG A 392 17.37 2.59 6.73
CA ARG A 392 16.13 2.98 7.43
C ARG A 392 16.22 4.38 8.00
N TRP A 393 15.10 5.09 7.95
CA TRP A 393 14.97 6.36 8.65
C TRP A 393 14.59 6.17 10.12
N SER A 394 15.14 7.00 11.02
CA SER A 394 14.51 7.27 12.31
C SER A 394 13.13 7.90 12.07
N ASN A 395 12.18 7.65 12.96
CA ASN A 395 10.82 8.16 12.83
C ASN A 395 10.21 8.50 14.18
N ALA A 396 10.08 9.79 14.46
CA ALA A 396 9.52 10.32 15.69
C ALA A 396 8.01 10.07 15.85
N GLN A 397 7.30 9.57 14.81
CA GLN A 397 5.95 9.00 14.99
C GLN A 397 5.97 7.63 15.67
N LEU A 398 7.09 6.89 15.57
CA LEU A 398 7.27 5.56 16.16
C LEU A 398 8.04 5.62 17.50
N GLY A 399 8.77 6.71 17.73
CA GLY A 399 9.46 7.02 18.98
C GLY A 399 10.40 8.21 18.78
N ASP A 400 10.41 9.14 19.73
CA ASP A 400 11.20 10.39 19.65
C ASP A 400 12.70 10.15 19.48
N GLU A 401 13.18 8.97 19.88
CA GLU A 401 14.58 8.56 19.79
C GLU A 401 14.67 7.16 19.17
N VAL A 402 15.78 6.88 18.49
CA VAL A 402 16.16 5.53 18.09
C VAL A 402 16.78 4.84 19.30
N LYS A 403 16.27 3.66 19.66
CA LYS A 403 16.80 2.86 20.77
C LYS A 403 17.19 1.49 20.25
N ILE A 404 18.39 1.04 20.56
CA ILE A 404 18.90 -0.29 20.21
C ILE A 404 19.42 -0.91 21.51
N GLU A 405 18.70 -1.92 22.01
CA GLU A 405 19.08 -2.67 23.21
C GLU A 405 19.78 -3.96 22.79
N TYR A 406 20.98 -4.19 23.33
CA TYR A 406 21.78 -5.39 23.12
C TYR A 406 21.53 -6.42 24.22
N LYS A 407 21.67 -7.71 23.87
CA LYS A 407 21.49 -8.83 24.80
C LYS A 407 22.54 -8.85 25.91
N ALA A 408 23.77 -8.46 25.58
CA ALA A 408 24.86 -8.28 26.53
C ALA A 408 25.21 -6.78 26.67
N PRO A 409 25.82 -6.36 27.78
CA PRO A 409 26.43 -5.03 27.90
C PRO A 409 27.36 -4.72 26.73
N LEU A 410 27.35 -3.46 26.27
CA LEU A 410 28.34 -2.98 25.31
C LEU A 410 29.74 -3.00 25.95
N PRO A 411 30.83 -3.15 25.18
CA PRO A 411 32.18 -3.22 25.74
C PRO A 411 32.51 -2.02 26.64
N LYS A 412 33.44 -2.19 27.58
CA LYS A 412 33.86 -1.09 28.49
C LYS A 412 34.43 0.11 27.73
N LYS A 413 35.14 -0.14 26.63
CA LYS A 413 35.57 0.89 25.67
C LYS A 413 35.36 0.37 24.27
N PHE A 414 34.71 1.15 23.43
CA PHE A 414 34.46 0.76 22.05
C PHE A 414 34.32 1.97 21.14
N ASP A 415 34.57 1.71 19.87
CA ASP A 415 34.28 2.59 18.77
C ASP A 415 32.91 2.23 18.20
N LEU A 416 32.03 3.23 18.12
CA LEU A 416 30.75 3.14 17.44
C LEU A 416 30.90 3.70 16.03
N VAL A 417 31.00 2.83 15.04
CA VAL A 417 31.10 3.20 13.63
C VAL A 417 29.69 3.29 13.05
N ILE A 418 29.28 4.49 12.63
CA ILE A 418 27.93 4.79 12.13
C ILE A 418 28.04 5.25 10.68
N THR A 419 27.40 4.53 9.76
CA THR A 419 27.20 4.96 8.38
C THR A 419 25.77 5.49 8.22
N ALA A 420 25.61 6.80 8.04
CA ALA A 420 24.31 7.46 8.05
C ALA A 420 24.30 8.79 7.28
N LYS A 421 23.10 9.36 7.14
CA LYS A 421 22.82 10.71 6.62
C LYS A 421 21.78 11.42 7.49
N ALA A 422 21.74 12.75 7.48
CA ALA A 422 20.72 13.53 8.16
C ALA A 422 19.56 13.92 7.24
N PHE A 423 18.37 14.03 7.83
CA PHE A 423 17.18 14.52 7.15
C PHE A 423 16.89 15.98 7.49
N GLY A 424 16.63 16.80 6.46
CA GLY A 424 16.23 18.21 6.59
C GLY A 424 17.13 18.98 7.55
N ASP A 425 16.51 19.65 8.52
CA ASP A 425 17.15 20.50 9.50
C ASP A 425 18.15 19.80 10.43
N ASN A 426 18.20 18.47 10.47
CA ASN A 426 19.21 17.75 11.25
C ASN A 426 20.60 17.78 10.58
N ALA A 427 20.67 18.14 9.29
CA ALA A 427 21.94 18.21 8.59
C ALA A 427 22.84 19.30 9.17
N ASN A 428 24.11 18.96 9.39
CA ASN A 428 25.14 19.78 9.99
C ASN A 428 24.80 20.27 11.42
N ARG A 429 23.83 19.63 12.10
CA ARG A 429 23.51 19.89 13.50
C ARG A 429 24.05 18.77 14.41
N PRO A 430 24.41 19.10 15.65
CA PRO A 430 24.73 18.11 16.68
C PRO A 430 23.55 17.15 16.93
N ILE A 431 23.78 15.85 16.75
CA ILE A 431 22.82 14.78 17.06
C ILE A 431 23.39 13.99 18.25
N PRO A 432 22.75 14.04 19.44
CA PRO A 432 23.18 13.27 20.60
C PRO A 432 23.12 11.75 20.35
N VAL A 433 24.20 11.06 20.71
CA VAL A 433 24.30 9.60 20.75
C VAL A 433 24.74 9.20 22.16
N ARG A 434 23.96 8.35 22.84
CA ARG A 434 24.15 8.02 24.25
C ARG A 434 24.31 6.53 24.48
N VAL A 435 25.18 6.19 25.43
CA VAL A 435 25.30 4.85 26.02
C VAL A 435 25.50 5.00 27.52
N GLY A 436 24.52 4.56 28.31
CA GLY A 436 24.51 4.80 29.76
C GLY A 436 24.51 6.29 30.08
N ASN A 437 25.51 6.75 30.84
CA ASN A 437 25.67 8.16 31.21
C ASN A 437 26.58 8.96 30.26
N GLU A 438 27.10 8.31 29.22
CA GLU A 438 28.06 8.91 28.30
C GLU A 438 27.35 9.35 27.01
N GLU A 439 27.64 10.57 26.58
CA GLU A 439 27.05 11.19 25.40
C GLU A 439 28.17 11.66 24.46
N GLN A 440 28.07 11.25 23.20
CA GLN A 440 28.89 11.74 22.10
C GLN A 440 27.99 12.50 21.11
N THR A 441 28.58 13.39 20.32
CA THR A 441 27.86 14.15 19.30
C THR A 441 28.17 13.60 17.92
N LEU A 442 27.13 13.25 17.17
CA LEU A 442 27.19 12.90 15.76
C LEU A 442 26.83 14.13 14.90
N VAL A 443 27.61 14.43 13.88
CA VAL A 443 27.29 15.48 12.89
C VAL A 443 27.27 14.84 11.51
N LEU A 444 26.13 14.94 10.81
CA LEU A 444 25.92 14.33 9.50
C LEU A 444 25.48 15.38 8.46
N GLY A 445 25.89 15.21 7.22
CA GLY A 445 25.36 15.95 6.08
C GLY A 445 24.11 15.29 5.49
N HIS A 446 23.66 15.78 4.33
CA HIS A 446 22.56 15.15 3.57
C HIS A 446 22.98 13.87 2.84
N ASP A 447 24.27 13.74 2.54
CA ASP A 447 24.86 12.56 1.92
C ASP A 447 25.26 11.52 2.96
N VAL A 448 25.30 10.25 2.54
CA VAL A 448 25.75 9.15 3.39
C VAL A 448 27.24 9.32 3.69
N SER A 449 27.59 9.28 4.97
CA SER A 449 28.97 9.33 5.46
C SER A 449 29.15 8.37 6.63
N THR A 450 30.39 7.98 6.88
CA THR A 450 30.77 7.12 8.00
C THR A 450 31.51 7.93 9.05
N ILE A 451 31.02 7.90 10.28
CA ILE A 451 31.59 8.62 11.43
C ILE A 451 31.85 7.60 12.54
N THR A 452 32.98 7.73 13.21
CA THR A 452 33.33 6.93 14.39
C THR A 452 33.19 7.78 15.63
N LEU A 453 32.43 7.30 16.61
CA LEU A 453 32.31 7.89 17.94
C LEU A 453 32.99 7.00 18.97
N HIS A 454 33.67 7.60 19.93
CA HIS A 454 34.45 6.87 20.93
C HIS A 454 33.70 6.87 22.26
N PHE A 455 33.38 5.69 22.79
CA PHE A 455 32.61 5.55 24.03
C PHE A 455 33.42 4.86 25.13
N ASN A 456 33.24 5.37 26.35
CA ASN A 456 33.57 4.69 27.59
C ASN A 456 32.25 4.24 28.23
N ASN A 457 32.13 3.00 28.68
CA ASN A 457 30.90 2.43 29.25
C ASN A 457 31.18 1.77 30.60
N PRO A 458 31.58 2.54 31.63
CA PRO A 458 31.93 1.97 32.93
C PRO A 458 30.73 1.31 33.62
N THR A 459 29.50 1.74 33.29
CA THR A 459 28.25 1.30 33.91
C THR A 459 27.64 0.03 33.31
N ASP A 460 28.32 -0.64 32.38
CA ASP A 460 27.79 -1.84 31.69
C ASP A 460 26.43 -1.61 31.02
N ALA A 461 26.25 -0.41 30.46
CA ALA A 461 25.03 -0.12 29.71
C ALA A 461 24.98 -0.99 28.45
N ASN A 462 23.78 -1.45 28.11
CA ASN A 462 23.52 -2.31 26.95
C ASN A 462 22.65 -1.61 25.90
N THR A 463 22.35 -0.33 26.06
CA THR A 463 21.41 0.40 25.20
C THR A 463 22.11 1.57 24.54
N LEU A 464 22.03 1.61 23.22
CA LEU A 464 22.43 2.73 22.37
C LEU A 464 21.19 3.58 22.06
N VAL A 465 21.28 4.88 22.31
CA VAL A 465 20.21 5.84 22.01
C VAL A 465 20.72 6.90 21.04
N ILE A 466 19.99 7.16 19.96
CA ILE A 466 20.28 8.25 19.03
C ILE A 466 19.06 9.17 18.98
N ALA A 467 19.26 10.46 19.28
CA ALA A 467 18.17 11.42 19.45
C ALA A 467 18.28 12.57 18.44
N PRO A 468 17.71 12.44 17.23
CA PRO A 468 17.69 13.55 16.25
C PRO A 468 16.94 14.76 16.85
N PRO A 469 17.56 15.95 16.91
CA PRO A 469 16.99 17.09 17.65
C PRO A 469 15.84 17.80 16.94
N ALA A 470 15.75 17.70 15.61
CA ALA A 470 14.76 18.42 14.81
C ALA A 470 14.13 17.53 13.72
N PRO A 471 13.45 16.42 14.07
CA PRO A 471 12.88 15.53 13.06
C PRO A 471 11.72 16.22 12.32
N VAL A 472 11.72 16.12 11.00
CA VAL A 472 10.88 16.88 10.06
C VAL A 472 9.74 16.00 9.54
N SER A 473 8.52 16.55 9.52
CA SER A 473 7.35 15.89 8.94
C SER A 473 7.46 15.84 7.41
N THR A 474 7.33 14.66 6.80
CA THR A 474 7.47 14.47 5.36
C THR A 474 6.67 13.26 4.87
N ASN A 475 6.22 13.35 3.62
CA ASN A 475 5.63 12.23 2.87
C ASN A 475 6.67 11.47 2.02
N GLU A 476 7.94 11.85 2.09
CA GLU A 476 9.02 11.08 1.46
C GLU A 476 8.93 9.63 1.89
N GLY A 477 8.89 8.70 0.93
CA GLY A 477 8.76 7.27 1.15
C GLY A 477 7.64 6.87 2.12
N ASN A 478 6.56 7.64 2.24
CA ASN A 478 5.42 7.27 3.09
C ASN A 478 4.50 6.26 2.38
N ILE A 479 3.70 5.53 3.16
CA ILE A 479 2.63 4.65 2.66
C ILE A 479 1.37 5.51 2.50
N LEU A 480 0.64 5.35 1.40
CA LEU A 480 -0.55 6.14 1.13
C LEU A 480 -1.63 5.89 2.20
N GLY A 481 -2.20 6.98 2.73
CA GLY A 481 -3.21 6.90 3.79
C GLY A 481 -2.63 6.80 5.20
N HIS A 482 -1.31 6.79 5.35
CA HIS A 482 -0.66 6.92 6.65
C HIS A 482 -0.27 8.37 6.89
N SER A 483 -0.37 8.83 8.15
CA SER A 483 0.12 10.15 8.53
C SER A 483 1.59 10.35 8.14
N PRO A 484 2.03 11.57 7.80
CA PRO A 484 3.39 11.86 7.41
C PRO A 484 4.43 11.32 8.40
N ARG A 485 5.53 10.77 7.87
CA ARG A 485 6.64 10.30 8.69
C ARG A 485 7.37 11.50 9.30
N LYS A 486 7.90 11.38 10.51
CA LYS A 486 8.68 12.46 11.15
C LYS A 486 10.15 12.07 11.23
N LEU A 487 10.89 12.34 10.16
CA LEU A 487 12.22 11.78 9.89
C LEU A 487 13.35 12.63 10.46
N GLY A 488 14.39 11.99 11.01
CA GLY A 488 15.55 12.68 11.60
C GLY A 488 16.89 12.28 10.98
N ILE A 489 17.23 11.00 11.05
CA ILE A 489 18.47 10.43 10.48
C ILE A 489 18.17 9.19 9.64
N GLY A 490 18.93 8.99 8.58
CA GLY A 490 18.89 7.81 7.73
C GLY A 490 20.08 6.93 8.01
N MET A 491 19.88 5.77 8.63
CA MET A 491 20.93 4.83 9.01
C MET A 491 21.09 3.75 7.94
N VAL A 492 22.34 3.49 7.56
CA VAL A 492 22.73 2.42 6.63
C VAL A 492 23.28 1.24 7.41
N GLU A 493 24.24 1.52 8.30
CA GLU A 493 24.94 0.52 9.09
C GLU A 493 25.39 1.11 10.44
N ILE A 494 25.32 0.31 11.50
CA ILE A 494 25.95 0.60 12.80
C ILE A 494 26.77 -0.60 13.24
N LYS A 495 28.04 -0.37 13.58
CA LYS A 495 28.97 -1.39 14.07
C LYS A 495 29.60 -0.97 15.39
N VAL A 496 29.64 -1.90 16.34
CA VAL A 496 30.36 -1.76 17.62
C VAL A 496 31.70 -2.48 17.47
N VAL A 497 32.80 -1.74 17.61
CA VAL A 497 34.15 -2.27 17.53
C VAL A 497 34.81 -2.15 18.90
N ASN A 498 35.09 -3.27 19.53
CA ASN A 498 35.81 -3.27 20.81
C ASN A 498 37.23 -2.70 20.62
N VAL A 499 37.61 -1.73 21.44
CA VAL A 499 38.93 -1.07 21.39
C VAL A 499 39.93 -1.74 22.35
N GLU A 500 39.44 -2.58 23.28
CA GLU A 500 40.28 -3.44 24.11
C GLU A 500 40.25 -4.87 23.55
N GLY A 501 41.14 -5.12 22.59
CA GLY A 501 41.40 -6.41 21.93
C GLY A 501 42.77 -6.43 21.28
#